data_AF-A0A7W7T070-F1
#
_entry.id   AF-A0A7W7T070-F1
#
_cell.length_a   1.000
_cell.length_b   1.000
_cell.length_c   1.000
_cell.angle_alpha   90.00
_cell.angle_beta   90.00
_cell.angle_gamma   90.00
#
_symmetry.space_group_name_H-M   'P 1'
#
loop_
_entity.id
_entity.type
_entity.pdbx_description
1 polymer ?
#
loop_
_entity_poly.entity_id
_entity_poly.type
_entity_poly.pdbx_seq_one_letter_code
_entity_poly.pdbx_strand_id
1 'polypeptide(L)'
;MAGAEGTGQPAARTHFDVVLRGYNQRQVNERVTRLEYDLKHATRARDAATAQNSELARTLDATRSELEKVKRQLNSLASAPVSTANVTERVRVMMTLAEEEIADIRKAAEDAADATRAQAEAEAAEGRAVHQRAMAEVDDRRKALEIADQQRVADLERSYDERRSELEKSFEEQRAKLTAEHAALVAETKAETARAVADYERRSGELDQRREELEAKYKGYHDDLDKEYEDLREKLRKEHEQHVVDAKAEAAKLRAEVATEVAASRADSEKQIAELESEALARIDQSLSEATTRAEKTVTDADAYADTRITAADRKLADLRTVHTALTEQFTAAQDAVTRAMATLKPLELEAEAEENSEEPTTQLPKPVAK
;
A
#
# COMPACT_ATOMS: atom_id res chain seq x y z
N MET A 1 -109.22 10.85 19.09
CA MET A 1 -108.39 11.87 19.78
C MET A 1 -109.29 12.54 20.79
N ALA A 2 -109.22 12.13 22.06
CA ALA A 2 -108.28 12.66 23.06
C ALA A 2 -108.71 14.07 23.51
N GLY A 3 -109.39 14.10 24.65
CA GLY A 3 -109.86 15.30 25.34
C GLY A 3 -110.36 14.91 26.74
N ALA A 4 -109.52 14.17 27.46
CA ALA A 4 -109.70 13.87 28.86
C ALA A 4 -109.23 15.08 29.68
N GLU A 5 -110.18 15.89 30.15
CA GLU A 5 -109.99 16.85 31.24
C GLU A 5 -110.94 16.36 32.35
N GLY A 6 -110.49 15.71 33.43
CA GLY A 6 -109.34 16.07 34.22
C GLY A 6 -109.73 16.90 35.46
N THR A 7 -110.99 16.86 35.93
CA THR A 7 -111.33 17.35 37.27
C THR A 7 -111.38 16.17 38.23
N GLY A 8 -110.22 15.80 38.76
CA GLY A 8 -110.10 14.88 39.88
C GLY A 8 -110.80 15.44 41.10
N GLN A 9 -112.10 15.18 41.23
CA GLN A 9 -112.80 15.32 42.50
C GLN A 9 -112.22 14.22 43.41
N PRO A 10 -111.44 14.52 44.46
CA PRO A 10 -110.93 13.48 45.34
C PRO A 10 -112.15 12.73 45.91
N ALA A 11 -112.14 11.41 45.79
CA ALA A 11 -113.18 10.54 46.34
C ALA A 11 -113.49 11.02 47.77
N ALA A 12 -114.72 11.49 47.97
CA ALA A 12 -115.13 12.08 49.24
C ALA A 12 -114.88 11.05 50.35
N ARG A 13 -114.01 11.36 51.31
CA ARG A 13 -113.80 10.51 52.49
C ARG A 13 -115.16 10.28 53.13
N THR A 14 -115.59 9.02 53.18
CA THR A 14 -116.92 8.61 53.66
C THR A 14 -117.00 8.55 55.19
N HIS A 15 -115.89 8.82 55.87
CA HIS A 15 -115.75 8.82 57.32
C HIS A 15 -115.01 10.06 57.80
N PHE A 16 -115.38 10.56 58.98
CA PHE A 16 -114.66 11.63 59.68
C PHE A 16 -113.60 11.04 60.60
N ASP A 17 -112.46 11.69 60.73
CA ASP A 17 -111.43 11.27 61.68
C ASP A 17 -111.94 11.47 63.12
N VAL A 18 -111.68 10.52 64.01
CA VAL A 18 -112.08 10.58 65.43
C VAL A 18 -110.94 11.16 66.26
N VAL A 19 -111.23 12.21 67.03
CA VAL A 19 -110.32 12.80 68.02
C VAL A 19 -110.70 12.35 69.43
N LEU A 20 -109.88 12.64 70.45
CA LEU A 20 -110.01 12.18 71.85
C LEU A 20 -111.44 12.31 72.43
N ARG A 21 -112.27 13.18 71.85
CA ARG A 21 -113.72 13.24 72.12
C ARG A 21 -114.50 13.54 70.82
N GLY A 22 -114.91 12.50 70.11
CA GLY A 22 -115.84 12.60 68.96
C GLY A 22 -115.18 12.84 67.59
N TYR A 23 -115.99 13.12 66.58
CA TYR A 23 -115.50 13.41 65.23
C TYR A 23 -114.79 14.76 65.15
N ASN A 24 -113.81 14.86 64.26
CA ASN A 24 -113.11 16.10 63.98
C ASN A 24 -114.09 17.16 63.44
N GLN A 25 -114.49 18.09 64.30
CA GLN A 25 -115.49 19.11 64.00
C GLN A 25 -115.10 19.98 62.78
N ARG A 26 -113.80 20.20 62.54
CA ARG A 26 -113.33 20.92 61.35
C ARG A 26 -113.67 20.16 60.07
N GLN A 27 -113.42 18.85 60.04
CA GLN A 27 -113.74 18.00 58.88
C GLN A 27 -115.25 17.87 58.67
N VAL A 28 -116.03 17.77 59.75
CA VAL A 28 -117.50 17.73 59.68
C VAL A 28 -118.05 19.03 59.12
N ASN A 29 -117.63 20.18 59.66
CA ASN A 29 -118.09 21.48 59.19
C ASN A 29 -117.71 21.72 57.73
N GLU A 30 -116.47 21.41 57.34
CA GLU A 30 -116.02 21.53 55.94
C GLU A 30 -116.87 20.65 55.01
N ARG A 31 -117.20 19.42 55.42
CA ARG A 31 -118.04 18.51 54.64
C ARG A 31 -119.49 18.98 54.57
N VAL A 32 -120.08 19.45 55.66
CA VAL A 32 -121.45 19.97 55.68
C VAL A 32 -121.54 21.23 54.83
N THR A 33 -120.61 22.18 54.96
CA THR A 33 -120.57 23.37 54.11
C THR A 33 -120.41 23.02 52.63
N ARG A 34 -119.57 22.02 52.30
CA ARG A 34 -119.45 21.52 50.92
C ARG A 34 -120.74 20.85 50.43
N LEU A 35 -121.39 20.02 51.24
CA LEU A 35 -122.67 19.39 50.89
C LEU A 35 -123.80 20.40 50.73
N GLU A 36 -123.85 21.43 51.57
CA GLU A 36 -124.79 22.55 51.44
C GLU A 36 -124.54 23.34 50.15
N TYR A 37 -123.26 23.56 49.79
CA TYR A 37 -122.88 24.18 48.53
C TYR A 37 -123.27 23.32 47.33
N ASP A 38 -122.97 22.03 47.37
CA ASP A 38 -123.30 21.05 46.32
C ASP A 38 -124.82 20.91 46.17
N LEU A 39 -125.58 20.88 47.28
CA LEU A 39 -127.05 20.83 47.26
C LEU A 39 -127.66 22.11 46.68
N LYS A 40 -127.14 23.29 47.06
CA LYS A 40 -127.57 24.57 46.47
C LYS A 40 -127.26 24.61 44.98
N HIS A 41 -126.10 24.12 44.55
CA HIS A 41 -125.75 24.02 43.13
C HIS A 41 -126.63 23.03 42.38
N ALA A 42 -126.86 21.84 42.92
CA ALA A 42 -127.72 20.82 42.31
C ALA A 42 -129.18 21.32 42.21
N THR A 43 -129.69 22.00 43.24
CA THR A 43 -131.04 22.59 43.20
C THR A 43 -131.13 23.67 42.13
N ARG A 44 -130.14 24.58 42.04
CA ARG A 44 -130.08 25.59 40.97
C ARG A 44 -129.99 24.96 39.59
N ALA A 45 -129.17 23.93 39.42
CA ALA A 45 -129.03 23.21 38.16
C ALA A 45 -130.33 22.51 37.76
N ARG A 46 -131.02 21.88 38.72
CA ARG A 46 -132.35 21.28 38.51
C ARG A 46 -133.38 22.33 38.12
N ASP A 47 -133.42 23.46 38.82
CA ASP A 47 -134.39 24.53 38.54
C ASP A 47 -134.11 25.15 37.15
N ALA A 48 -132.84 25.33 36.78
CA ALA A 48 -132.44 25.77 35.45
C ALA A 48 -132.84 24.75 34.35
N ALA A 49 -132.61 23.45 34.58
CA ALA A 49 -133.03 22.40 33.65
C ALA A 49 -134.57 22.32 33.54
N THR A 50 -135.29 22.54 34.63
CA THR A 50 -136.76 22.57 34.63
C THR A 50 -137.28 23.77 33.86
N ALA A 51 -136.64 24.94 34.02
CA ALA A 51 -136.95 26.13 33.22
C ALA A 51 -136.68 25.90 31.73
N GLN A 52 -135.52 25.32 31.37
CA GLN A 52 -135.19 24.95 29.99
C GLN A 52 -136.19 23.96 29.40
N ASN A 53 -136.58 22.93 30.15
CA ASN A 53 -137.61 21.99 29.70
C ASN A 53 -138.96 22.69 29.47
N SER A 54 -139.33 23.64 30.32
CA SER A 54 -140.55 24.42 30.14
C SER A 54 -140.50 25.33 28.91
N GLU A 55 -139.33 25.88 28.59
CA GLU A 55 -139.11 26.72 27.42
C GLU A 55 -139.11 25.87 26.13
N LEU A 56 -138.42 24.74 26.13
CA LEU A 56 -138.44 23.77 25.03
C LEU A 56 -139.85 23.23 24.78
N ALA A 57 -140.64 22.98 25.84
CA ALA A 57 -142.04 22.58 25.68
C ALA A 57 -142.86 23.69 24.99
N ARG A 58 -142.65 24.96 25.36
CA ARG A 58 -143.32 26.09 24.71
C ARG A 58 -142.92 26.26 23.25
N THR A 59 -141.63 26.17 22.92
CA THR A 59 -141.17 26.29 21.52
C THR A 59 -141.66 25.12 20.68
N LEU A 60 -141.71 23.92 21.24
CA LEU A 60 -142.23 22.74 20.57
C LEU A 60 -143.75 22.82 20.34
N ASP A 61 -144.52 23.33 21.31
CA ASP A 61 -145.96 23.55 21.12
C ASP A 61 -146.25 24.70 20.13
N ALA A 62 -145.44 25.77 20.16
CA ALA A 62 -145.53 26.87 19.18
C ALA A 62 -145.23 26.38 17.77
N THR A 63 -144.13 25.66 17.57
CA THR A 63 -143.76 25.09 16.25
C THR A 63 -144.77 24.06 15.77
N ARG A 64 -145.35 23.23 16.66
CA ARG A 64 -146.46 22.33 16.30
C ARG A 64 -147.70 23.11 15.84
N SER A 65 -148.07 24.17 16.54
CA SER A 65 -149.21 25.02 16.17
C SER A 65 -148.99 25.71 14.83
N GLU A 66 -147.79 26.23 14.59
CA GLU A 66 -147.38 26.84 13.32
C GLU A 66 -147.39 25.82 12.18
N LEU A 67 -146.86 24.62 12.40
CA LEU A 67 -146.86 23.54 11.42
C LEU A 67 -148.28 23.11 11.08
N GLU A 68 -149.18 22.99 12.06
CA GLU A 68 -150.60 22.73 11.82
C GLU A 68 -151.28 23.87 11.05
N LYS A 69 -150.94 25.13 11.34
CA LYS A 69 -151.45 26.30 10.61
C LYS A 69 -150.99 26.26 9.15
N VAL A 70 -149.70 26.03 8.91
CA VAL A 70 -149.10 25.92 7.57
C VAL A 70 -149.69 24.74 6.82
N LYS A 71 -149.85 23.57 7.46
CA LYS A 71 -150.53 22.41 6.86
C LYS A 71 -151.96 22.72 6.44
N ARG A 72 -152.73 23.42 7.27
CA ARG A 72 -154.10 23.84 6.91
C ARG A 72 -154.10 24.82 5.75
N GLN A 73 -153.19 25.79 5.74
CA GLN A 73 -153.03 26.74 4.64
C GLN A 73 -152.65 26.03 3.33
N LEU A 74 -151.68 25.11 3.39
CA LEU A 74 -151.26 24.29 2.24
C LEU A 74 -152.40 23.41 1.73
N ASN A 75 -153.09 22.68 2.62
CA ASN A 75 -154.23 21.85 2.24
C ASN A 75 -155.34 22.69 1.62
N SER A 76 -155.64 23.88 2.16
CA SER A 76 -156.61 24.82 1.58
C SER A 76 -156.20 25.27 0.17
N LEU A 77 -154.93 25.59 -0.05
CA LEU A 77 -154.40 25.98 -1.36
C LEU A 77 -154.36 24.80 -2.35
N ALA A 78 -154.14 23.57 -1.87
CA ALA A 78 -154.06 22.36 -2.68
C ALA A 78 -155.42 21.76 -3.03
N SER A 79 -156.42 21.87 -2.15
CA SER A 79 -157.74 21.22 -2.29
C SER A 79 -158.86 22.16 -2.75
N ALA A 80 -158.65 23.48 -2.77
CA ALA A 80 -159.67 24.41 -3.27
C ALA A 80 -159.82 24.29 -4.81
N PRO A 81 -161.06 24.24 -5.36
CA PRO A 81 -161.29 24.30 -6.80
C PRO A 81 -160.64 25.56 -7.40
N VAL A 82 -160.18 25.44 -8.64
CA VAL A 82 -159.44 26.50 -9.35
C VAL A 82 -160.35 27.72 -9.57
N SER A 83 -160.34 28.63 -8.60
CA SER A 83 -160.91 29.97 -8.68
C SER A 83 -159.83 30.95 -9.13
N THR A 84 -160.20 32.01 -9.84
CA THR A 84 -159.26 33.04 -10.33
C THR A 84 -158.43 33.68 -9.22
N ALA A 85 -158.96 33.76 -7.99
CA ALA A 85 -158.23 34.22 -6.81
C ALA A 85 -157.15 33.22 -6.33
N ASN A 86 -157.44 31.91 -6.39
CA ASN A 86 -156.53 30.85 -5.93
C ASN A 86 -155.38 30.60 -6.92
N VAL A 87 -155.59 30.85 -8.22
CA VAL A 87 -154.55 30.75 -9.25
C VAL A 87 -153.49 31.84 -9.05
N THR A 88 -153.90 33.08 -8.79
CA THR A 88 -152.99 34.21 -8.53
C THR A 88 -152.11 33.95 -7.30
N GLU A 89 -152.69 33.40 -6.23
CA GLU A 89 -151.95 33.06 -5.02
C GLU A 89 -150.95 31.90 -5.26
N ARG A 90 -151.35 30.85 -5.98
CA ARG A 90 -150.45 29.74 -6.34
C ARG A 90 -149.30 30.18 -7.26
N VAL A 91 -149.56 31.07 -8.21
CA VAL A 91 -148.51 31.64 -9.09
C VAL A 91 -147.56 32.51 -8.28
N ARG A 92 -148.06 33.29 -7.31
CA ARG A 92 -147.22 34.05 -6.39
C ARG A 92 -146.30 33.15 -5.57
N VAL A 93 -146.84 32.06 -5.00
CA VAL A 93 -146.05 31.05 -4.26
C VAL A 93 -145.02 30.35 -5.17
N MET A 94 -145.37 30.06 -6.42
CA MET A 94 -144.44 29.45 -7.38
C MET A 94 -143.33 30.42 -7.82
N MET A 95 -143.63 31.71 -7.99
CA MET A 95 -142.62 32.74 -8.25
C MET A 95 -141.69 32.93 -7.05
N THR A 96 -142.22 32.98 -5.82
CA THR A 96 -141.36 33.07 -4.63
C THR A 96 -140.47 31.84 -4.47
N LEU A 97 -140.98 30.64 -4.76
CA LEU A 97 -140.18 29.42 -4.74
C LEU A 97 -139.08 29.43 -5.82
N ALA A 98 -139.39 29.92 -7.02
CA ALA A 98 -138.40 30.06 -8.08
C ALA A 98 -137.34 31.13 -7.76
N GLU A 99 -137.73 32.23 -7.11
CA GLU A 99 -136.79 33.25 -6.60
C GLU A 99 -135.88 32.68 -5.52
N GLU A 100 -136.41 31.88 -4.60
CA GLU A 100 -135.65 31.13 -3.59
C GLU A 100 -134.69 30.12 -4.26
N GLU A 101 -135.15 29.35 -5.25
CA GLU A 101 -134.32 28.37 -5.97
C GLU A 101 -133.20 29.05 -6.79
N ILE A 102 -133.47 30.21 -7.41
CA ILE A 102 -132.44 31.02 -8.07
C ILE A 102 -131.43 31.55 -7.05
N ALA A 103 -131.89 32.00 -5.88
CA ALA A 103 -131.01 32.46 -4.81
C ALA A 103 -130.11 31.33 -4.30
N ASP A 104 -130.66 30.13 -4.12
CA ASP A 104 -129.91 28.94 -3.72
C ASP A 104 -128.88 28.52 -4.76
N ILE A 105 -129.24 28.53 -6.05
CA ILE A 105 -128.29 28.23 -7.15
C ILE A 105 -127.16 29.26 -7.18
N ARG A 106 -127.48 30.56 -7.03
CA ARG A 106 -126.46 31.62 -7.00
C ARG A 106 -125.52 31.43 -5.81
N LYS A 107 -126.08 31.20 -4.63
CA LYS A 107 -125.29 30.93 -3.42
C LYS A 107 -124.41 29.71 -3.58
N ALA A 108 -124.92 28.61 -4.13
CA ALA A 108 -124.14 27.41 -4.40
C ALA A 108 -123.00 27.65 -5.41
N ALA A 109 -123.25 28.48 -6.44
CA ALA A 109 -122.23 28.87 -7.40
C ALA A 109 -121.14 29.77 -6.78
N GLU A 110 -121.52 30.71 -5.91
CA GLU A 110 -120.60 31.55 -5.14
C GLU A 110 -119.75 30.70 -4.18
N ASP A 111 -120.38 29.82 -3.39
CA ASP A 111 -119.71 28.90 -2.49
C ASP A 111 -118.71 27.98 -3.24
N ALA A 112 -119.08 27.48 -4.42
CA ALA A 112 -118.19 26.66 -5.25
C ALA A 112 -117.02 27.46 -5.84
N ALA A 113 -117.25 28.71 -6.26
CA ALA A 113 -116.20 29.60 -6.74
C ALA A 113 -115.21 29.94 -5.63
N ASP A 114 -115.70 30.23 -4.43
CA ASP A 114 -114.87 30.53 -3.27
C ASP A 114 -114.11 29.30 -2.77
N ALA A 115 -114.73 28.12 -2.78
CA ALA A 115 -114.03 26.86 -2.49
C ALA A 115 -112.89 26.61 -3.49
N THR A 116 -113.13 26.85 -4.78
CA THR A 116 -112.11 26.67 -5.83
C THR A 116 -110.96 27.68 -5.65
N ARG A 117 -111.27 28.94 -5.33
CA ARG A 117 -110.24 29.96 -5.04
C ARG A 117 -109.44 29.60 -3.80
N ALA A 118 -110.10 29.21 -2.72
CA ALA A 118 -109.45 28.80 -1.48
C ALA A 118 -108.52 27.60 -1.70
N GLN A 119 -108.95 26.61 -2.49
CA GLN A 119 -108.11 25.47 -2.86
C GLN A 119 -106.88 25.92 -3.67
N ALA A 120 -107.06 26.75 -4.70
CA ALA A 120 -105.97 27.24 -5.52
C ALA A 120 -104.96 28.08 -4.71
N GLU A 121 -105.44 28.91 -3.78
CA GLU A 121 -104.59 29.68 -2.86
C GLU A 121 -103.82 28.79 -1.89
N ALA A 122 -104.46 27.75 -1.36
CA ALA A 122 -103.81 26.76 -0.49
C ALA A 122 -102.70 26.00 -1.23
N GLU A 123 -102.99 25.48 -2.43
CA GLU A 123 -102.00 24.79 -3.27
C GLU A 123 -100.85 25.72 -3.66
N ALA A 124 -101.13 26.98 -4.00
CA ALA A 124 -100.09 27.97 -4.31
C ALA A 124 -99.24 28.32 -3.07
N ALA A 125 -99.84 28.41 -1.89
CA ALA A 125 -99.13 28.65 -0.64
C ALA A 125 -98.25 27.45 -0.26
N GLU A 126 -98.76 26.23 -0.40
CA GLU A 126 -98.00 25.00 -0.19
C GLU A 126 -96.83 24.90 -1.18
N GLY A 127 -97.07 25.14 -2.46
CA GLY A 127 -96.02 25.15 -3.49
C GLY A 127 -94.91 26.16 -3.19
N ARG A 128 -95.26 27.38 -2.75
CA ARG A 128 -94.28 28.38 -2.29
C ARG A 128 -93.51 27.91 -1.07
N ALA A 129 -94.18 27.31 -0.09
CA ALA A 129 -93.54 26.82 1.13
C ALA A 129 -92.57 25.66 0.83
N VAL A 130 -92.95 24.72 -0.04
CA VAL A 130 -92.08 23.61 -0.48
C VAL A 130 -90.86 24.16 -1.23
N HIS A 131 -91.05 25.08 -2.17
CA HIS A 131 -89.94 25.68 -2.90
C HIS A 131 -88.99 26.45 -1.97
N GLN A 132 -89.52 27.23 -1.02
CA GLN A 132 -88.69 27.94 -0.03
C GLN A 132 -87.87 26.97 0.83
N ARG A 133 -88.48 25.86 1.28
CA ARG A 133 -87.76 24.81 2.03
C ARG A 133 -86.67 24.16 1.19
N ALA A 134 -86.97 23.81 -0.06
CA ALA A 134 -86.00 23.21 -0.98
C ALA A 134 -84.81 24.15 -1.25
N MET A 135 -85.06 25.45 -1.45
CA MET A 135 -83.99 26.44 -1.64
C MET A 135 -83.14 26.62 -0.38
N ALA A 136 -83.78 26.70 0.79
CA ALA A 136 -83.05 26.76 2.06
C ALA A 136 -82.16 25.53 2.27
N GLU A 137 -82.66 24.33 1.97
CA GLU A 137 -81.89 23.10 2.06
C GLU A 137 -80.70 23.07 1.08
N VAL A 138 -80.89 23.54 -0.15
CA VAL A 138 -79.80 23.66 -1.14
C VAL A 138 -78.74 24.66 -0.66
N ASP A 139 -79.15 25.81 -0.13
CA ASP A 139 -78.22 26.82 0.41
C ASP A 139 -77.45 26.30 1.63
N ASP A 140 -78.11 25.56 2.53
CA ASP A 140 -77.45 24.97 3.70
C ASP A 140 -76.47 23.87 3.29
N ARG A 141 -76.84 23.01 2.33
CA ARG A 141 -75.93 22.02 1.74
C ARG A 141 -74.73 22.68 1.06
N ARG A 142 -74.95 23.78 0.31
CA ARG A 142 -73.89 24.54 -0.34
C ARG A 142 -72.89 25.09 0.69
N LYS A 143 -73.38 25.71 1.76
CA LYS A 143 -72.54 26.24 2.85
C LYS A 143 -71.77 25.12 3.57
N ALA A 144 -72.43 24.00 3.84
CA ALA A 144 -71.79 22.85 4.49
C ALA A 144 -70.66 22.28 3.63
N LEU A 145 -70.87 22.15 2.32
CA LEU A 145 -69.84 21.72 1.37
C LEU A 145 -68.67 22.71 1.29
N GLU A 146 -68.97 24.01 1.23
CA GLU A 146 -67.94 25.06 1.19
C GLU A 146 -67.06 25.04 2.46
N ILE A 147 -67.67 24.89 3.64
CA ILE A 147 -66.93 24.77 4.91
C ILE A 147 -66.10 23.48 4.92
N ALA A 148 -66.65 22.36 4.47
CA ALA A 148 -65.93 21.08 4.41
C ALA A 148 -64.73 21.14 3.46
N ASP A 149 -64.87 21.79 2.30
CA ASP A 149 -63.77 22.00 1.36
C ASP A 149 -62.71 22.93 1.92
N GLN A 150 -63.10 24.02 2.57
CA GLN A 150 -62.16 24.93 3.25
C GLN A 150 -61.38 24.21 4.35
N GLN A 151 -62.04 23.38 5.16
CA GLN A 151 -61.38 22.55 6.17
C GLN A 151 -60.42 21.56 5.53
N ARG A 152 -60.84 20.86 4.47
CA ARG A 152 -60.00 19.90 3.75
C ARG A 152 -58.76 20.57 3.15
N VAL A 153 -58.89 21.76 2.58
CA VAL A 153 -57.76 22.54 2.05
C VAL A 153 -56.83 22.95 3.19
N ALA A 154 -57.35 23.50 4.28
CA ALA A 154 -56.54 23.92 5.42
C ALA A 154 -55.80 22.74 6.08
N ASP A 155 -56.45 21.58 6.21
CA ASP A 155 -55.82 20.38 6.76
C ASP A 155 -54.76 19.81 5.82
N LEU A 156 -55.00 19.84 4.51
CA LEU A 156 -53.99 19.48 3.51
C LEU A 156 -52.79 20.42 3.57
N GLU A 157 -52.99 21.73 3.60
CA GLU A 157 -51.91 22.72 3.73
C GLU A 157 -51.08 22.48 4.99
N ARG A 158 -51.72 22.28 6.15
CA ARG A 158 -50.99 21.92 7.38
C ARG A 158 -50.17 20.65 7.22
N SER A 159 -50.74 19.59 6.64
CA SER A 159 -50.02 18.34 6.43
C SER A 159 -48.83 18.49 5.48
N TYR A 160 -48.95 19.34 4.45
CA TYR A 160 -47.85 19.65 3.53
C TYR A 160 -46.75 20.45 4.21
N ASP A 161 -47.11 21.46 5.01
CA ASP A 161 -46.16 22.29 5.75
C ASP A 161 -45.42 21.48 6.83
N GLU A 162 -46.13 20.63 7.56
CA GLU A 162 -45.54 19.68 8.51
C GLU A 162 -44.56 18.75 7.81
N ARG A 163 -44.98 18.12 6.71
CA ARG A 163 -44.12 17.20 5.97
C ARG A 163 -42.90 17.89 5.36
N ARG A 164 -43.08 19.12 4.89
CA ARG A 164 -41.99 19.96 4.39
C ARG A 164 -41.00 20.31 5.49
N SER A 165 -41.48 20.71 6.67
CA SER A 165 -40.63 21.02 7.82
C SER A 165 -39.85 19.80 8.32
N GLU A 166 -40.50 18.63 8.41
CA GLU A 166 -39.84 17.37 8.74
C GLU A 166 -38.74 17.03 7.74
N LEU A 167 -39.05 17.15 6.45
CA LEU A 167 -38.10 16.84 5.39
C LEU A 167 -36.91 17.79 5.41
N GLU A 168 -37.14 19.09 5.60
CA GLU A 168 -36.10 20.11 5.74
C GLU A 168 -35.18 19.83 6.94
N LYS A 169 -35.76 19.54 8.12
CA LYS A 169 -34.99 19.12 9.30
C LYS A 169 -34.14 17.88 9.04
N SER A 170 -34.72 16.86 8.40
CA SER A 170 -33.98 15.63 8.09
C SER A 170 -32.81 15.87 7.12
N PHE A 171 -33.00 16.77 6.14
CA PHE A 171 -31.93 17.17 5.23
C PHE A 171 -30.85 17.97 5.94
N GLU A 172 -31.21 18.90 6.82
CA GLU A 172 -30.26 19.66 7.62
C GLU A 172 -29.45 18.75 8.55
N GLU A 173 -30.10 17.81 9.23
CA GLU A 173 -29.44 16.80 10.08
C GLU A 173 -28.47 15.93 9.28
N GLN A 174 -28.89 15.44 8.10
CA GLN A 174 -28.02 14.66 7.22
C GLN A 174 -26.84 15.50 6.72
N ARG A 175 -27.07 16.74 6.30
CA ARG A 175 -25.99 17.66 5.88
C ARG A 175 -25.01 17.92 7.02
N ALA A 176 -25.50 18.21 8.23
CA ALA A 176 -24.67 18.42 9.40
C ALA A 176 -23.82 17.16 9.70
N LYS A 177 -24.44 15.97 9.69
CA LYS A 177 -23.74 14.70 9.89
C LYS A 177 -22.65 14.46 8.85
N LEU A 178 -22.97 14.58 7.56
CA LEU A 178 -22.01 14.43 6.46
C LEU A 178 -20.85 15.44 6.55
N THR A 179 -21.15 16.70 6.90
CA THR A 179 -20.10 17.71 7.09
C THR A 179 -19.19 17.39 8.28
N ALA A 180 -19.75 16.90 9.39
CA ALA A 180 -18.98 16.51 10.56
C ALA A 180 -18.11 15.26 10.28
N GLU A 181 -18.66 14.26 9.62
CA GLU A 181 -17.92 13.05 9.19
C GLU A 181 -16.79 13.40 8.22
N HIS A 182 -17.05 14.26 7.24
CA HIS A 182 -16.01 14.74 6.32
C HIS A 182 -14.92 15.53 7.06
N ALA A 183 -15.29 16.43 7.97
CA ALA A 183 -14.31 17.16 8.78
C ALA A 183 -13.46 16.23 9.66
N ALA A 184 -14.08 15.22 10.27
CA ALA A 184 -13.39 14.21 11.07
C ALA A 184 -12.41 13.40 10.21
N LEU A 185 -12.84 12.90 9.05
CA LEU A 185 -11.98 12.15 8.13
C LEU A 185 -10.81 13.00 7.62
N VAL A 186 -11.05 14.27 7.29
CA VAL A 186 -9.98 15.19 6.90
C VAL A 186 -9.00 15.44 8.06
N ALA A 187 -9.49 15.55 9.29
CA ALA A 187 -8.64 15.72 10.46
C ALA A 187 -7.80 14.46 10.75
N GLU A 188 -8.41 13.27 10.65
CA GLU A 188 -7.76 11.98 10.83
C GLU A 188 -6.67 11.76 9.78
N THR A 189 -6.99 11.91 8.50
CA THR A 189 -6.00 11.77 7.40
C THR A 189 -4.86 12.78 7.52
N LYS A 190 -5.13 14.02 7.96
CA LYS A 190 -4.07 15.00 8.27
C LYS A 190 -3.20 14.56 9.45
N ALA A 191 -3.79 14.00 10.50
CA ALA A 191 -3.03 13.49 11.65
C ALA A 191 -2.19 12.27 11.27
N GLU A 192 -2.71 11.35 10.47
CA GLU A 192 -2.00 10.17 9.97
C GLU A 192 -0.83 10.56 9.06
N THR A 193 -1.07 11.47 8.11
CA THR A 193 0.00 11.98 7.23
C THR A 193 1.08 12.72 8.03
N ALA A 194 0.71 13.54 9.02
CA ALA A 194 1.68 14.19 9.91
C ALA A 194 2.50 13.18 10.72
N ARG A 195 1.87 12.10 11.23
CA ARG A 195 2.58 11.01 11.93
C ARG A 195 3.53 10.27 10.99
N ALA A 196 3.09 9.94 9.78
CA ALA A 196 3.92 9.26 8.79
C ALA A 196 5.13 10.11 8.38
N VAL A 197 4.94 11.42 8.20
CA VAL A 197 6.04 12.36 7.92
C VAL A 197 7.01 12.43 9.10
N ALA A 198 6.51 12.61 10.34
CA ALA A 198 7.36 12.66 11.52
C ALA A 198 8.14 11.36 11.75
N ASP A 199 7.53 10.20 11.49
CA ASP A 199 8.19 8.89 11.57
C ASP A 199 9.25 8.72 10.48
N TYR A 200 8.97 9.20 9.25
CA TYR A 200 9.93 9.20 8.16
C TYR A 200 11.14 10.09 8.47
N GLU A 201 10.91 11.32 8.93
CA GLU A 201 11.97 12.26 9.32
C GLU A 201 12.83 11.69 10.44
N ARG A 202 12.21 11.08 11.46
CA ARG A 202 12.93 10.41 12.56
C ARG A 202 13.82 9.29 12.03
N ARG A 203 13.28 8.39 11.20
CA ARG A 203 14.05 7.27 10.62
C ARG A 203 15.16 7.75 9.69
N SER A 204 14.92 8.81 8.92
CA SER A 204 15.95 9.43 8.09
C SER A 204 17.09 9.96 8.96
N GLY A 205 16.76 10.72 10.01
CA GLY A 205 17.75 11.24 10.95
C GLY A 205 18.54 10.14 11.66
N GLU A 206 17.89 9.06 12.10
CA GLU A 206 18.57 7.89 12.68
C GLU A 206 19.50 7.20 11.69
N LEU A 207 19.10 7.09 10.41
CA LEU A 207 19.96 6.51 9.37
C LEU A 207 21.16 7.40 9.05
N ASP A 208 20.98 8.72 9.01
CA ASP A 208 22.05 9.66 8.78
C ASP A 208 23.05 9.66 9.95
N GLN A 209 22.57 9.64 11.20
CA GLN A 209 23.44 9.44 12.38
C GLN A 209 24.23 8.13 12.30
N ARG A 210 23.58 7.01 11.93
CA ARG A 210 24.27 5.73 11.76
C ARG A 210 25.31 5.75 10.64
N ARG A 211 25.04 6.47 9.55
CA ARG A 211 26.01 6.66 8.46
C ARG A 211 27.23 7.42 8.96
N GLU A 212 27.03 8.55 9.65
CA GLU A 212 28.12 9.34 10.24
C GLU A 212 28.93 8.52 11.25
N GLU A 213 28.26 7.77 12.13
CA GLU A 213 28.94 6.88 13.09
C GLU A 213 29.76 5.78 12.39
N LEU A 214 29.22 5.17 11.33
CA LEU A 214 29.93 4.15 10.56
C LEU A 214 31.10 4.74 9.78
N GLU A 215 30.94 5.91 9.19
CA GLU A 215 32.02 6.63 8.51
C GLU A 215 33.14 7.01 9.48
N ALA A 216 32.80 7.49 10.68
CA ALA A 216 33.77 7.78 11.73
C ALA A 216 34.51 6.52 12.19
N LYS A 217 33.80 5.41 12.43
CA LYS A 217 34.42 4.12 12.76
C LYS A 217 35.33 3.63 11.63
N TYR A 218 34.89 3.72 10.38
CA TYR A 218 35.67 3.28 9.23
C TYR A 218 36.95 4.10 9.07
N LYS A 219 36.87 5.42 9.23
CA LYS A 219 38.06 6.29 9.25
C LYS A 219 39.01 5.93 10.39
N GLY A 220 38.48 5.75 11.61
CA GLY A 220 39.28 5.33 12.76
C GLY A 220 39.99 3.99 12.53
N TYR A 221 39.29 2.99 12.00
CA TYR A 221 39.90 1.70 11.64
C TYR A 221 41.00 1.82 10.59
N HIS A 222 40.83 2.69 9.58
CA HIS A 222 41.88 2.94 8.59
C HIS A 222 43.08 3.66 9.20
N ASP A 223 42.85 4.71 9.99
CA ASP A 223 43.92 5.45 10.66
C ASP A 223 44.72 4.54 11.60
N ASP A 224 44.06 3.62 12.30
CA ASP A 224 44.72 2.67 13.19
C ASP A 224 45.47 1.57 12.40
N LEU A 225 44.89 1.07 11.31
CA LEU A 225 45.54 0.10 10.43
C LEU A 225 46.79 0.71 9.76
N ASP A 226 46.72 1.96 9.32
CA ASP A 226 47.86 2.69 8.74
C ASP A 226 48.99 2.84 9.77
N LYS A 227 48.67 3.16 11.03
CA LYS A 227 49.66 3.16 12.12
C LYS A 227 50.27 1.79 12.34
N GLU A 228 49.45 0.73 12.42
CA GLU A 228 49.95 -0.64 12.58
C GLU A 228 50.86 -1.06 11.42
N TYR A 229 50.53 -0.68 10.19
CA TYR A 229 51.37 -0.92 9.01
C TYR A 229 52.69 -0.18 9.08
N GLU A 230 52.70 1.12 9.44
CA GLU A 230 53.94 1.87 9.58
C GLU A 230 54.80 1.35 10.74
N ASP A 231 54.19 1.00 11.88
CA ASP A 231 54.87 0.37 13.02
C ASP A 231 55.51 -0.97 12.61
N LEU A 232 54.78 -1.81 11.87
CA LEU A 232 55.29 -3.10 11.36
C LEU A 232 56.43 -2.89 10.37
N ARG A 233 56.29 -1.91 9.48
CA ARG A 233 57.31 -1.55 8.49
C ARG A 233 58.58 -1.04 9.17
N GLU A 234 58.46 -0.23 10.21
CA GLU A 234 59.60 0.26 10.98
C GLU A 234 60.28 -0.89 11.75
N LYS A 235 59.50 -1.78 12.38
CA LYS A 235 60.04 -3.00 13.03
C LYS A 235 60.80 -3.87 12.03
N LEU A 236 60.18 -4.20 10.90
CA LEU A 236 60.80 -5.03 9.87
C LEU A 236 62.07 -4.38 9.30
N ARG A 237 62.08 -3.04 9.15
CA ARG A 237 63.27 -2.30 8.75
C ARG A 237 64.38 -2.41 9.80
N LYS A 238 64.07 -2.23 11.09
CA LYS A 238 65.05 -2.36 12.18
C LYS A 238 65.60 -3.78 12.26
N GLU A 239 64.75 -4.79 12.16
CA GLU A 239 65.16 -6.19 12.11
C GLU A 239 66.04 -6.48 10.88
N HIS A 240 65.69 -5.97 9.70
CA HIS A 240 66.51 -6.12 8.51
C HIS A 240 67.87 -5.43 8.66
N GLU A 241 67.91 -4.20 9.20
CA GLU A 241 69.15 -3.49 9.49
C GLU A 241 70.03 -4.28 10.48
N GLN A 242 69.43 -4.84 11.53
CA GLN A 242 70.12 -5.73 12.48
C GLN A 242 70.66 -6.98 11.78
N HIS A 243 69.85 -7.70 11.01
CA HIS A 243 70.29 -8.87 10.26
C HIS A 243 71.42 -8.56 9.27
N VAL A 244 71.40 -7.39 8.63
CA VAL A 244 72.50 -6.95 7.74
C VAL A 244 73.77 -6.67 8.53
N VAL A 245 73.67 -6.05 9.72
CA VAL A 245 74.82 -5.84 10.61
C VAL A 245 75.37 -7.17 11.11
N ASP A 246 74.52 -8.07 11.58
CA ASP A 246 74.90 -9.39 12.08
C ASP A 246 75.54 -10.23 10.96
N ALA A 247 74.94 -10.28 9.77
CA ALA A 247 75.49 -10.96 8.61
C ALA A 247 76.84 -10.37 8.18
N LYS A 248 77.03 -9.04 8.27
CA LYS A 248 78.33 -8.40 8.01
C LYS A 248 79.36 -8.77 9.08
N ALA A 249 78.95 -8.84 10.35
CA ALA A 249 79.83 -9.24 11.44
C ALA A 249 80.24 -10.70 11.33
N GLU A 250 79.31 -11.61 10.99
CA GLU A 250 79.59 -13.01 10.69
C GLU A 250 80.49 -13.16 9.47
N ALA A 251 80.22 -12.44 8.38
CA ALA A 251 81.10 -12.44 7.21
C ALA A 251 82.50 -11.91 7.54
N ALA A 252 82.64 -10.93 8.44
CA ALA A 252 83.93 -10.44 8.91
C ALA A 252 84.66 -11.48 9.77
N LYS A 253 83.94 -12.19 10.66
CA LYS A 253 84.49 -13.29 11.46
C LYS A 253 84.98 -14.42 10.55
N LEU A 254 84.15 -14.88 9.61
CA LEU A 254 84.52 -15.91 8.63
C LEU A 254 85.72 -15.46 7.78
N ARG A 255 85.77 -14.20 7.33
CA ARG A 255 86.93 -13.68 6.60
C ARG A 255 88.20 -13.64 7.45
N ALA A 256 88.09 -13.28 8.73
CA ALA A 256 89.23 -13.29 9.65
C ALA A 256 89.73 -14.72 9.89
N GLU A 257 88.82 -15.67 10.13
CA GLU A 257 89.12 -17.10 10.28
C GLU A 257 89.80 -17.65 9.01
N VAL A 258 89.21 -17.43 7.84
CA VAL A 258 89.83 -17.79 6.55
C VAL A 258 91.19 -17.11 6.37
N ALA A 259 91.36 -15.85 6.76
CA ALA A 259 92.67 -15.17 6.69
C ALA A 259 93.70 -15.82 7.63
N THR A 260 93.30 -16.24 8.82
CA THR A 260 94.18 -16.97 9.74
C THR A 260 94.54 -18.36 9.22
N GLU A 261 93.59 -19.10 8.65
CA GLU A 261 93.86 -20.40 8.02
C GLU A 261 94.77 -20.26 6.79
N VAL A 262 94.53 -19.24 5.94
CA VAL A 262 95.40 -18.95 4.79
C VAL A 262 96.79 -18.54 5.25
N ALA A 263 96.93 -17.75 6.31
CA ALA A 263 98.24 -17.40 6.88
C ALA A 263 98.96 -18.63 7.46
N ALA A 264 98.25 -19.51 8.17
CA ALA A 264 98.80 -20.76 8.68
C ALA A 264 99.24 -21.69 7.52
N SER A 265 98.39 -21.88 6.52
CA SER A 265 98.70 -22.69 5.33
C SER A 265 99.88 -22.11 4.54
N ARG A 266 100.00 -20.77 4.43
CA ARG A 266 101.16 -20.11 3.83
C ARG A 266 102.43 -20.34 4.64
N ALA A 267 102.38 -20.20 5.97
CA ALA A 267 103.54 -20.45 6.83
C ALA A 267 103.99 -21.92 6.76
N ASP A 268 103.06 -22.86 6.70
CA ASP A 268 103.39 -24.27 6.50
C ASP A 268 103.93 -24.55 5.10
N SER A 269 103.40 -23.88 4.07
CA SER A 269 103.95 -23.94 2.69
C SER A 269 105.36 -23.34 2.62
N GLU A 270 105.62 -22.22 3.30
CA GLU A 270 106.95 -21.61 3.38
C GLU A 270 107.95 -22.50 4.10
N LYS A 271 107.54 -23.20 5.18
CA LYS A 271 108.38 -24.23 5.81
C LYS A 271 108.70 -25.37 4.85
N GLN A 272 107.70 -25.85 4.11
CA GLN A 272 107.91 -26.90 3.10
C GLN A 272 108.85 -26.44 1.99
N ILE A 273 108.72 -25.19 1.53
CA ILE A 273 109.63 -24.61 0.53
C ILE A 273 111.06 -24.52 1.09
N ALA A 274 111.25 -24.01 2.32
CA ALA A 274 112.57 -23.91 2.93
C ALA A 274 113.23 -25.28 3.16
N GLU A 275 112.44 -26.30 3.52
CA GLU A 275 112.92 -27.67 3.68
C GLU A 275 113.34 -28.26 2.32
N LEU A 276 112.52 -28.09 1.28
CA LEU A 276 112.85 -28.50 -0.09
C LEU A 276 114.06 -27.75 -0.66
N GLU A 277 114.22 -26.47 -0.36
CA GLU A 277 115.40 -25.68 -0.75
C GLU A 277 116.67 -26.18 -0.05
N SER A 278 116.58 -26.54 1.24
CA SER A 278 117.71 -27.14 1.97
C SER A 278 118.10 -28.51 1.40
N GLU A 279 117.11 -29.34 1.04
CA GLU A 279 117.35 -30.62 0.39
C GLU A 279 117.93 -30.45 -1.03
N ALA A 280 117.44 -29.47 -1.78
CA ALA A 280 117.94 -29.16 -3.11
C ALA A 280 119.40 -28.67 -3.07
N LEU A 281 119.76 -27.82 -2.11
CA LEU A 281 121.14 -27.38 -1.89
C LEU A 281 122.04 -28.55 -1.50
N ALA A 282 121.58 -29.45 -0.63
CA ALA A 282 122.34 -30.65 -0.27
C ALA A 282 122.58 -31.59 -1.47
N ARG A 283 121.57 -31.75 -2.35
CA ARG A 283 121.71 -32.53 -3.59
C ARG A 283 122.65 -31.85 -4.60
N ILE A 284 122.62 -30.52 -4.70
CA ILE A 284 123.55 -29.75 -5.54
C ILE A 284 124.99 -29.96 -5.06
N ASP A 285 125.25 -29.85 -3.75
CA ASP A 285 126.58 -30.07 -3.17
C ASP A 285 127.07 -31.51 -3.39
N GLN A 286 126.19 -32.51 -3.24
CA GLN A 286 126.52 -33.90 -3.56
C GLN A 286 126.87 -34.06 -5.05
N SER A 287 126.07 -33.48 -5.95
CA SER A 287 126.33 -33.57 -7.39
C SER A 287 127.61 -32.86 -7.82
N LEU A 288 127.98 -31.75 -7.16
CA LEU A 288 129.24 -31.03 -7.36
C LEU A 288 130.43 -31.86 -6.89
N SER A 289 130.32 -32.53 -5.72
CA SER A 289 131.34 -33.47 -5.24
C SER A 289 131.53 -34.66 -6.17
N GLU A 290 130.44 -35.23 -6.70
CA GLU A 290 130.51 -36.33 -7.66
C GLU A 290 131.08 -35.87 -9.01
N ALA A 291 130.77 -34.65 -9.45
CA ALA A 291 131.28 -34.06 -10.68
C ALA A 291 132.79 -33.73 -10.59
N THR A 292 133.28 -33.21 -9.47
CA THR A 292 134.72 -32.97 -9.27
C THR A 292 135.51 -34.28 -9.23
N THR A 293 134.98 -35.29 -8.55
CA THR A 293 135.61 -36.64 -8.53
C THR A 293 135.67 -37.26 -9.94
N ARG A 294 134.64 -37.06 -10.76
CA ARG A 294 134.65 -37.50 -12.17
C ARG A 294 135.63 -36.70 -13.03
N ALA A 295 135.73 -35.39 -12.83
CA ALA A 295 136.66 -34.54 -13.56
C ALA A 295 138.13 -34.94 -13.30
N GLU A 296 138.50 -35.22 -12.04
CA GLU A 296 139.84 -35.73 -11.70
C GLU A 296 140.15 -37.08 -12.36
N LYS A 297 139.14 -37.96 -12.47
CA LYS A 297 139.27 -39.26 -13.14
C LYS A 297 139.48 -39.12 -14.65
N THR A 298 138.80 -38.17 -15.30
CA THR A 298 138.97 -37.93 -16.73
C THR A 298 140.32 -37.32 -17.09
N VAL A 299 140.90 -36.50 -16.22
CA VAL A 299 142.25 -35.93 -16.42
C VAL A 299 143.31 -37.02 -16.30
N THR A 300 143.18 -37.91 -15.31
CA THR A 300 144.12 -39.03 -15.11
C THR A 300 144.06 -40.07 -16.24
N ASP A 301 142.87 -40.38 -16.77
CA ASP A 301 142.73 -41.27 -17.93
C ASP A 301 143.26 -40.64 -19.24
N ALA A 302 143.16 -39.31 -19.40
CA ALA A 302 143.68 -38.60 -20.56
C ALA A 302 145.22 -38.55 -20.59
N ASP A 303 145.86 -38.37 -19.43
CA ASP A 303 147.33 -38.41 -19.32
C ASP A 303 147.89 -39.81 -19.62
N ALA A 304 147.21 -40.87 -19.17
CA ALA A 304 147.58 -42.25 -19.50
C ALA A 304 147.45 -42.57 -21.00
N TYR A 305 146.46 -41.98 -21.69
CA TYR A 305 146.29 -42.13 -23.14
C TYR A 305 147.39 -41.40 -23.94
N ALA A 306 147.87 -40.24 -23.47
CA ALA A 306 148.95 -39.50 -24.12
C ALA A 306 150.28 -40.29 -24.12
N ASP A 307 150.64 -40.93 -22.99
CA ASP A 307 151.88 -41.70 -22.85
C ASP A 307 151.94 -42.92 -23.79
N THR A 308 150.81 -43.60 -24.00
CA THR A 308 150.75 -44.75 -24.91
C THR A 308 150.99 -44.37 -26.38
N ARG A 309 150.56 -43.17 -26.80
CA ARG A 309 150.79 -42.68 -28.17
C ARG A 309 152.24 -42.30 -28.43
N ILE A 310 152.91 -41.71 -27.44
CA ILE A 310 154.33 -41.34 -27.56
C ILE A 310 155.19 -42.60 -27.70
N THR A 311 154.91 -43.62 -26.87
CA THR A 311 155.63 -44.90 -26.92
C THR A 311 155.45 -45.66 -28.25
N ALA A 312 154.29 -45.53 -28.89
CA ALA A 312 154.01 -46.13 -30.20
C ALA A 312 154.72 -45.41 -31.36
N ALA A 313 154.95 -44.09 -31.24
CA ALA A 313 155.65 -43.31 -32.25
C ALA A 313 157.15 -43.64 -32.29
N ASP A 314 157.77 -43.87 -31.13
CA ASP A 314 159.20 -44.20 -31.05
C ASP A 314 159.54 -45.58 -31.64
N ARG A 315 158.63 -46.57 -31.53
CA ARG A 315 158.79 -47.89 -32.18
C ARG A 315 158.81 -47.78 -33.71
N LYS A 316 157.94 -46.95 -34.28
CA LYS A 316 157.90 -46.75 -35.74
C LYS A 316 159.16 -46.08 -36.28
N LEU A 317 159.79 -45.21 -35.49
CA LEU A 317 161.07 -44.59 -35.83
C LEU A 317 162.25 -45.57 -35.78
N ALA A 318 162.19 -46.57 -34.91
CA ALA A 318 163.21 -47.62 -34.83
C ALA A 318 163.16 -48.56 -36.05
N ASP A 319 161.96 -49.00 -36.46
CA ASP A 319 161.76 -49.89 -37.61
C ASP A 319 162.22 -49.25 -38.94
N LEU A 320 162.01 -47.94 -39.09
CA LEU A 320 162.41 -47.20 -40.30
C LEU A 320 163.94 -47.18 -40.50
N ARG A 321 164.71 -47.14 -39.41
CA ARG A 321 166.19 -47.16 -39.48
C ARG A 321 166.73 -48.53 -39.88
N THR A 322 166.05 -49.61 -39.49
CA THR A 322 166.45 -50.98 -39.83
C THR A 322 166.26 -51.26 -41.32
N VAL A 323 165.14 -50.81 -41.90
CA VAL A 323 164.85 -50.94 -43.34
C VAL A 323 165.86 -50.15 -44.18
N HIS A 324 166.23 -48.94 -43.76
CA HIS A 324 167.23 -48.14 -44.45
C HIS A 324 168.60 -48.84 -44.52
N THR A 325 169.00 -49.55 -43.45
CA THR A 325 170.32 -50.19 -43.38
C THR A 325 170.39 -51.42 -44.29
N ALA A 326 169.30 -52.19 -44.38
CA ALA A 326 169.17 -53.34 -45.27
C ALA A 326 169.18 -52.94 -46.77
N LEU A 327 168.62 -51.78 -47.11
CA LEU A 327 168.59 -51.28 -48.49
C LEU A 327 169.99 -50.88 -48.98
N THR A 328 170.83 -50.32 -48.11
CA THR A 328 172.23 -49.96 -48.44
C THR A 328 173.13 -51.17 -48.68
N GLU A 329 172.87 -52.31 -48.05
CA GLU A 329 173.64 -53.55 -48.27
C GLU A 329 173.23 -54.29 -49.55
N GLN A 330 171.96 -54.20 -49.97
CA GLN A 330 171.50 -54.83 -51.21
C GLN A 330 172.01 -54.09 -52.46
N PHE A 331 172.26 -52.79 -52.37
CA PHE A 331 172.75 -52.00 -53.51
C PHE A 331 174.21 -52.28 -53.84
N THR A 332 175.06 -52.58 -52.85
CA THR A 332 176.47 -52.93 -53.07
C THR A 332 176.63 -54.35 -53.64
N ALA A 333 175.75 -55.28 -53.27
CA ALA A 333 175.74 -56.64 -53.83
C ALA A 333 175.27 -56.69 -55.30
N ALA A 334 174.34 -55.80 -55.69
CA ALA A 334 173.89 -55.69 -57.07
C ALA A 334 174.98 -55.15 -58.01
N GLN A 335 175.83 -54.23 -57.52
CA GLN A 335 176.87 -53.59 -58.33
C GLN A 335 178.02 -54.54 -58.72
N ASP A 336 178.32 -55.56 -57.90
CA ASP A 336 179.35 -56.58 -58.17
C ASP A 336 178.89 -57.71 -59.11
N ALA A 337 177.58 -57.93 -59.22
CA ALA A 337 177.00 -58.93 -60.11
C ALA A 337 176.95 -58.44 -61.57
N VAL A 338 176.74 -57.14 -61.78
CA VAL A 338 176.59 -56.54 -63.12
C VAL A 338 177.91 -56.48 -63.88
N THR A 339 179.05 -56.22 -63.21
CA THR A 339 180.37 -56.21 -63.85
C THR A 339 180.84 -57.58 -64.34
N ARG A 340 180.40 -58.67 -63.69
CA ARG A 340 180.78 -60.04 -64.09
C ARG A 340 180.00 -60.56 -65.31
N ALA A 341 178.82 -60.03 -65.58
CA ALA A 341 177.98 -60.47 -66.69
C ALA A 341 178.27 -59.74 -68.02
N MET A 342 178.85 -58.53 -67.99
CA MET A 342 179.12 -57.74 -69.22
C MET A 342 180.27 -58.27 -70.10
N ALA A 343 180.98 -59.33 -69.70
CA ALA A 343 182.13 -59.85 -70.46
C ALA A 343 181.80 -60.86 -71.57
N THR A 344 180.55 -61.30 -71.76
CA THR A 344 180.32 -62.43 -72.70
C THR A 344 179.38 -62.26 -73.86
N LEU A 345 178.31 -61.44 -73.91
CA LEU A 345 177.54 -61.31 -75.16
C LEU A 345 176.75 -60.00 -75.30
N LYS A 346 177.12 -59.25 -76.34
CA LYS A 346 176.42 -58.24 -77.18
C LYS A 346 175.11 -57.59 -76.67
N PRO A 347 175.02 -56.25 -76.66
CA PRO A 347 173.81 -55.53 -76.29
C PRO A 347 172.94 -55.26 -77.53
N LEU A 348 171.71 -55.75 -77.49
CA LEU A 348 170.57 -55.17 -78.20
C LEU A 348 169.44 -55.22 -77.18
N GLU A 349 169.01 -54.04 -76.73
CA GLU A 349 167.77 -53.43 -77.25
C GLU A 349 166.56 -54.21 -76.73
N LEU A 350 165.63 -53.67 -75.97
CA LEU A 350 165.15 -52.30 -75.77
C LEU A 350 164.25 -52.41 -74.52
N GLU A 351 164.47 -51.54 -73.55
CA GLU A 351 163.61 -50.39 -73.23
C GLU A 351 162.28 -50.82 -72.57
N ALA A 352 162.07 -50.52 -71.29
CA ALA A 352 162.11 -49.21 -70.66
C ALA A 352 161.07 -48.25 -71.24
N GLU A 353 160.49 -47.49 -70.31
CA GLU A 353 160.03 -46.12 -70.55
C GLU A 353 158.82 -45.96 -71.49
N ALA A 354 157.67 -45.77 -70.84
CA ALA A 354 157.02 -44.46 -70.88
C ALA A 354 156.28 -44.30 -69.53
N GLU A 355 156.64 -43.43 -68.57
CA GLU A 355 157.38 -42.17 -68.59
C GLU A 355 156.99 -41.25 -69.75
N GLU A 356 156.02 -40.35 -69.49
CA GLU A 356 156.16 -38.90 -69.68
C GLU A 356 154.78 -38.24 -69.53
N ASN A 357 154.60 -37.51 -68.43
CA ASN A 357 154.22 -36.10 -68.50
C ASN A 357 154.48 -35.50 -67.12
N SER A 358 155.56 -34.72 -67.03
CA SER A 358 155.51 -33.25 -67.09
C SER A 358 154.94 -32.70 -65.77
N GLU A 359 155.80 -32.39 -64.80
CA GLU A 359 156.43 -31.06 -64.74
C GLU A 359 155.43 -29.96 -65.12
N GLU A 360 154.88 -29.28 -64.13
CA GLU A 360 155.25 -27.89 -63.89
C GLU A 360 154.64 -27.43 -62.56
N PRO A 361 155.25 -26.42 -61.93
CA PRO A 361 155.45 -26.41 -60.50
C PRO A 361 154.75 -25.21 -59.88
N THR A 362 155.12 -24.95 -58.62
CA THR A 362 155.34 -23.60 -58.10
C THR A 362 154.08 -22.73 -57.92
N THR A 363 153.80 -22.14 -56.77
CA THR A 363 154.57 -21.98 -55.54
C THR A 363 153.67 -21.23 -54.58
N GLN A 364 153.97 -21.44 -53.30
CA GLN A 364 153.97 -20.41 -52.27
C GLN A 364 152.59 -19.95 -51.78
N LEU A 365 152.24 -20.24 -50.52
CA LEU A 365 152.69 -19.49 -49.32
C LEU A 365 152.17 -18.03 -49.38
N PRO A 366 152.10 -17.28 -48.27
CA PRO A 366 152.40 -17.61 -46.88
C PRO A 366 151.24 -17.09 -45.97
N LYS A 367 151.23 -17.03 -44.63
CA LYS A 367 152.20 -17.01 -43.53
C LYS A 367 151.38 -17.10 -42.21
N PRO A 368 152.01 -17.22 -41.04
CA PRO A 368 151.72 -18.30 -40.10
C PRO A 368 151.51 -17.73 -38.68
N VAL A 369 151.75 -18.60 -37.68
CA VAL A 369 152.18 -18.29 -36.29
C VAL A 369 151.00 -18.26 -35.31
N ALA A 370 150.80 -19.33 -34.54
CA ALA A 370 151.47 -19.62 -33.27
C ALA A 370 150.91 -18.76 -32.11
N LYS A 371 151.12 -19.13 -30.85
CA LYS A 371 152.40 -19.51 -30.26
C LYS A 371 152.55 -20.97 -29.90
#